data_AF-A0A7V9E098-F1
#
_entry.id   AF-A0A7V9E098-F1
#
_cell.length_a   1.000
_cell.length_b   1.000
_cell.length_c   1.000
_cell.angle_alpha   90.00
_cell.angle_beta   90.00
_cell.angle_gamma   90.00
#
_symmetry.space_group_name_H-M   'P 1'
#
loop_
_entity.id
_entity.type
_entity.pdbx_description
1 polymer ?
#
loop_
_entity_poly.entity_id
_entity_poly.type
_entity_poly.pdbx_seq_one_letter_code
_entity_poly.pdbx_strand_id
1 'polypeptide(L)'
;MDRRTILMTTGALAVLPSSAYAQAFPSRPITLYCAFPAGGPTDQVLRAFAESASRTLGQSIIVESKPGAGGTVAPIALKTAKPDGYTLSQLAISIFRIPHMQKTPQLDALRDFTYIINMTGYTFGLVVPASAPWKTLKEFVEDAKKNPGKIEYGSTGSGTTPHLAIEEFAAKAGIKLTHVPFKGSADMMT
;
A
#
# COMPACT_ATOMS: atom_id res chain seq x y z
N MET A 1 -73.83 -26.15 -10.29
CA MET A 1 -72.59 -26.19 -9.49
C MET A 1 -71.51 -25.54 -10.33
N ASP A 2 -71.17 -24.31 -9.96
CA ASP A 2 -70.56 -23.32 -10.85
C ASP A 2 -69.03 -23.50 -10.88
N ARG A 3 -68.47 -23.74 -12.08
CA ARG A 3 -67.01 -23.91 -12.29
C ARG A 3 -66.22 -22.64 -11.94
N ARG A 4 -66.90 -21.50 -11.76
CA ARG A 4 -66.33 -20.22 -11.37
C ARG A 4 -65.90 -20.12 -9.90
N THR A 5 -66.41 -20.97 -9.02
CA THR A 5 -66.08 -20.90 -7.58
C THR A 5 -64.75 -21.58 -7.23
N ILE A 6 -64.22 -22.44 -8.10
CA ILE A 6 -62.97 -23.18 -7.83
C ILE A 6 -61.71 -22.35 -8.18
N LEU A 7 -61.84 -21.28 -8.98
CA LEU A 7 -60.68 -20.44 -9.34
C LEU A 7 -60.35 -19.31 -8.35
N MET A 8 -61.16 -19.12 -7.28
CA MET A 8 -60.92 -18.05 -6.29
C MET A 8 -60.22 -18.50 -5.00
N THR A 9 -59.86 -19.78 -4.86
CA THR A 9 -59.25 -20.32 -3.63
C THR A 9 -57.75 -20.61 -3.70
N THR A 10 -57.06 -20.29 -4.80
CA THR A 10 -55.60 -20.53 -4.96
C THR A 10 -54.73 -19.28 -4.87
N GLY A 11 -55.28 -18.15 -4.44
CA GLY A 11 -54.58 -16.85 -4.42
C GLY A 11 -54.21 -16.33 -3.03
N ALA A 12 -53.60 -17.16 -2.17
CA ALA A 12 -53.03 -16.69 -0.91
C ALA A 12 -51.83 -17.54 -0.47
N LEU A 13 -50.81 -17.66 -1.33
CA LEU A 13 -49.47 -17.91 -0.82
C LEU A 13 -49.02 -16.62 -0.13
N ALA A 14 -49.14 -16.60 1.19
CA ALA A 14 -48.50 -15.62 2.05
C ALA A 14 -47.01 -15.58 1.70
N VAL A 15 -46.59 -14.52 1.03
CA VAL A 15 -45.17 -14.16 0.90
C VAL A 15 -44.74 -13.75 2.30
N LEU A 16 -44.32 -14.74 3.10
CA LEU A 16 -43.62 -14.48 4.35
C LEU A 16 -42.37 -13.66 3.98
N PRO A 17 -42.11 -12.51 4.62
CA PRO A 17 -40.88 -11.78 4.40
C PRO A 17 -39.74 -12.71 4.80
N SER A 18 -38.96 -13.18 3.82
CA SER A 18 -37.71 -13.85 4.11
C SER A 18 -36.82 -12.83 4.83
N SER A 19 -36.64 -13.01 6.13
CA SER A 19 -35.69 -12.24 6.92
C SER A 19 -34.34 -12.36 6.23
N ALA A 20 -33.90 -11.31 5.53
CA ALA A 20 -32.55 -11.23 5.04
C ALA A 20 -31.65 -11.12 6.27
N TYR A 21 -31.10 -12.25 6.72
CA TYR A 21 -30.08 -12.24 7.75
C TYR A 21 -28.88 -11.50 7.16
N ALA A 22 -28.62 -10.29 7.65
CA ALA A 22 -27.38 -9.60 7.37
C ALA A 22 -26.25 -10.56 7.76
N GLN A 23 -25.49 -11.01 6.77
CA GLN A 23 -24.38 -11.92 7.01
C GLN A 23 -23.38 -11.19 7.92
N ALA A 24 -22.98 -11.80 9.03
CA ALA A 24 -22.01 -11.20 9.92
C ALA A 24 -20.73 -10.89 9.13
N PHE A 25 -20.28 -9.64 9.16
CA PHE A 25 -19.03 -9.24 8.56
C PHE A 25 -17.87 -9.53 9.53
N PRO A 26 -16.73 -10.07 9.06
CA PRO A 26 -16.51 -10.64 7.72
C PRO A 26 -17.03 -12.08 7.60
N SER A 27 -17.64 -12.43 6.47
CA SER A 27 -18.13 -13.79 6.16
C SER A 27 -17.24 -14.55 5.16
N ARG A 28 -16.19 -13.90 4.67
CA ARG A 28 -15.19 -14.43 3.73
C ARG A 28 -13.84 -13.74 3.95
N PRO A 29 -12.74 -14.25 3.35
CA PRO A 29 -11.43 -13.61 3.45
C PRO A 29 -11.43 -12.15 2.96
N ILE A 30 -10.60 -11.33 3.61
CA ILE A 30 -10.33 -9.94 3.26
C ILE A 30 -9.02 -9.88 2.49
N THR A 31 -8.96 -9.14 1.38
CA THR A 31 -7.71 -8.86 0.67
C THR A 31 -7.11 -7.55 1.18
N LEU A 32 -5.82 -7.56 1.50
CA LEU A 32 -5.04 -6.38 1.90
C LEU A 32 -3.92 -6.12 0.90
N TYR A 33 -4.03 -5.03 0.14
CA TYR A 33 -3.00 -4.64 -0.81
C TYR A 33 -1.77 -4.06 -0.12
N CYS A 34 -0.60 -4.57 -0.47
CA CYS A 34 0.71 -4.03 -0.14
C CYS A 34 1.25 -3.23 -1.33
N ALA A 35 1.60 -1.96 -1.13
CA ALA A 35 2.08 -1.09 -2.21
C ALA A 35 3.53 -1.38 -2.68
N PHE A 36 4.20 -2.39 -2.10
CA PHE A 36 5.59 -2.73 -2.33
C PHE A 36 5.78 -4.25 -2.56
N PRO A 37 6.94 -4.68 -3.10
CA PRO A 37 7.22 -6.10 -3.35
C PRO A 37 7.19 -6.95 -2.08
N ALA A 38 6.88 -8.23 -2.25
CA ALA A 38 6.91 -9.21 -1.18
C ALA A 38 8.32 -9.36 -0.58
N GLY A 39 8.40 -9.69 0.71
CA GLY A 39 9.68 -9.82 1.42
C GLY A 39 10.33 -8.49 1.85
N GLY A 40 9.79 -7.35 1.40
CA GLY A 40 10.20 -6.04 1.89
C GLY A 40 9.67 -5.73 3.30
N PRO A 41 10.18 -4.67 3.95
CA PRO A 41 9.81 -4.32 5.32
C PRO A 41 8.30 -4.07 5.49
N THR A 42 7.66 -3.43 4.50
CA THR A 42 6.20 -3.21 4.53
C THR A 42 5.43 -4.52 4.47
N ASP A 43 5.81 -5.45 3.59
CA ASP A 43 5.14 -6.75 3.45
C ASP A 43 5.24 -7.57 4.75
N GLN A 44 6.40 -7.56 5.41
CA GLN A 44 6.60 -8.21 6.71
C GLN A 44 5.64 -7.66 7.78
N VAL A 45 5.53 -6.33 7.90
CA VAL A 45 4.60 -5.69 8.85
C VAL A 45 3.15 -6.04 8.53
N LEU A 46 2.75 -5.98 7.25
CA LEU A 46 1.38 -6.29 6.85
C LEU A 46 1.01 -7.75 7.09
N ARG A 47 1.93 -8.69 6.87
CA ARG A 47 1.70 -10.12 7.15
C ARG A 47 1.54 -10.39 8.64
N ALA A 48 2.39 -9.79 9.49
CA ALA A 48 2.25 -9.89 10.94
C ALA A 48 0.93 -9.29 11.44
N PHE A 49 0.54 -8.13 10.88
CA PHE A 49 -0.77 -7.52 11.16
C PHE A 49 -1.93 -8.42 10.71
N ALA A 50 -1.86 -8.92 9.47
CA ALA A 50 -2.90 -9.76 8.87
C ALA A 50 -3.13 -11.02 9.72
N GLU A 51 -2.07 -11.68 10.17
CA GLU A 51 -2.15 -12.84 11.05
C GLU A 51 -2.85 -12.50 12.38
N SER A 52 -2.45 -11.40 13.01
CA SER A 52 -3.03 -10.95 14.29
C SER A 52 -4.51 -10.59 14.16
N ALA A 53 -4.86 -9.78 13.16
CA ALA A 53 -6.23 -9.34 12.93
C ALA A 53 -7.13 -10.50 12.47
N SER A 54 -6.59 -11.49 11.74
CA SER A 54 -7.35 -12.69 11.36
C SER A 54 -7.86 -13.47 12.57
N ARG A 55 -7.08 -13.54 13.66
CA ARG A 55 -7.51 -14.20 14.91
C ARG A 55 -8.69 -13.49 15.56
N THR A 56 -8.72 -12.16 15.50
CA THR A 56 -9.82 -11.36 16.06
C THR A 56 -11.07 -11.40 15.18
N LEU A 57 -10.90 -11.40 13.86
CA LEU A 57 -12.01 -11.33 12.90
C LEU A 57 -12.63 -12.68 12.56
N GLY A 58 -11.94 -13.79 12.87
CA GLY A 58 -12.41 -15.14 12.52
C GLY A 58 -12.38 -15.44 11.01
N GLN A 59 -11.76 -14.57 10.21
CA GLN A 59 -11.55 -14.73 8.77
C GLN A 59 -10.12 -14.33 8.42
N SER A 60 -9.56 -14.96 7.37
CA SER A 60 -8.20 -14.66 6.93
C SER A 60 -8.11 -13.29 6.25
N ILE A 61 -6.98 -12.62 6.46
CA ILE A 61 -6.56 -11.45 5.69
C ILE A 61 -5.41 -11.88 4.76
N ILE A 62 -5.63 -11.77 3.45
CA ILE A 62 -4.68 -12.16 2.41
C ILE A 62 -3.91 -10.95 1.93
N VAL A 63 -2.59 -10.94 2.15
CA VAL A 63 -1.70 -9.86 1.70
C VAL A 63 -1.31 -10.07 0.24
N GLU A 64 -1.72 -9.14 -0.63
CA GLU A 64 -1.41 -9.12 -2.06
C GLU A 64 -0.48 -7.96 -2.41
N SER A 65 0.71 -8.24 -2.95
CA SER A 65 1.64 -7.21 -3.42
C SER A 65 1.19 -6.58 -4.74
N LYS A 66 1.10 -5.25 -4.76
CA LYS A 66 0.80 -4.40 -5.92
C LYS A 66 1.89 -3.31 -6.05
N PRO A 67 3.15 -3.69 -6.38
CA PRO A 67 4.28 -2.77 -6.36
C PRO A 67 4.32 -1.83 -7.55
N GLY A 68 4.98 -0.68 -7.38
CA GLY A 68 5.34 0.25 -8.46
C GLY A 68 4.85 1.68 -8.26
N ALA A 69 5.32 2.59 -9.13
CA ALA A 69 4.94 4.00 -9.19
C ALA A 69 4.97 4.71 -7.82
N GLY A 70 6.03 4.47 -7.03
CA GLY A 70 6.20 5.04 -5.70
C GLY A 70 5.11 4.63 -4.69
N GLY A 71 4.41 3.52 -4.93
CA GLY A 71 3.35 2.99 -4.08
C GLY A 71 1.93 3.42 -4.45
N THR A 72 1.72 4.05 -5.62
CA THR A 72 0.38 4.51 -6.06
C THR A 72 -0.47 3.41 -6.71
N VAL A 73 0.13 2.31 -7.16
CA VAL A 73 -0.58 1.21 -7.84
C VAL A 73 -1.65 0.58 -6.94
N ALA A 74 -1.32 0.32 -5.66
CA ALA A 74 -2.25 -0.30 -4.71
C ALA A 74 -3.50 0.59 -4.43
N PRO A 75 -3.36 1.89 -4.11
CA PRO A 75 -4.52 2.78 -3.94
C PRO A 75 -5.37 2.96 -5.19
N ILE A 76 -4.75 3.02 -6.39
CA ILE A 76 -5.50 3.09 -7.65
C ILE A 76 -6.34 1.81 -7.86
N ALA A 77 -5.77 0.63 -7.57
CA ALA A 77 -6.51 -0.62 -7.62
C ALA A 77 -7.66 -0.64 -6.60
N LEU A 78 -7.41 -0.18 -5.36
CA LEU A 78 -8.43 -0.08 -4.31
C LEU A 78 -9.59 0.83 -4.72
N LYS A 79 -9.32 1.96 -5.38
CA LYS A 79 -10.34 2.91 -5.85
C LYS A 79 -11.36 2.25 -6.80
N THR A 80 -10.95 1.22 -7.53
CA THR A 80 -11.82 0.44 -8.44
C THR A 80 -12.44 -0.80 -7.79
N ALA A 81 -12.06 -1.13 -6.55
CA ALA A 81 -12.59 -2.28 -5.83
C ALA A 81 -14.01 -2.01 -5.32
N LYS A 82 -14.75 -3.07 -5.01
CA LYS A 82 -16.07 -2.95 -4.37
C LYS A 82 -15.89 -2.34 -2.97
N PRO A 83 -16.63 -1.29 -2.59
CA PRO A 83 -16.54 -0.68 -1.27
C PRO A 83 -17.34 -1.50 -0.23
N ASP A 84 -17.07 -2.80 -0.12
CA ASP A 84 -17.81 -3.75 0.73
C ASP A 84 -17.00 -4.22 1.96
N GLY A 85 -15.84 -3.60 2.22
CA GLY A 85 -14.96 -3.90 3.36
C GLY A 85 -14.02 -5.09 3.16
N TYR A 86 -14.13 -5.84 2.07
CA TYR A 86 -13.28 -7.01 1.82
C TYR A 86 -12.03 -6.71 0.99
N THR A 87 -11.83 -5.47 0.59
CA THR A 87 -10.58 -5.02 -0.03
C THR A 87 -10.08 -3.79 0.71
N LEU A 88 -8.89 -3.92 1.27
CA LEU A 88 -8.17 -2.87 1.98
C LEU A 88 -6.86 -2.61 1.26
N SER A 89 -6.25 -1.45 1.51
CA SER A 89 -4.90 -1.15 1.03
C SER A 89 -4.10 -0.54 2.16
N GLN A 90 -2.80 -0.83 2.16
CA GLN A 90 -1.82 0.03 2.80
C GLN A 90 -1.57 1.25 1.90
N LEU A 91 -1.55 2.45 2.49
CA LEU A 91 -1.33 3.70 1.78
C LEU A 91 0.00 4.29 2.27
N ALA A 92 0.98 4.42 1.38
CA ALA A 92 2.26 5.03 1.69
C ALA A 92 2.16 6.56 1.66
N ILE A 93 2.99 7.25 2.45
CA ILE A 93 3.00 8.73 2.50
C ILE A 93 3.24 9.40 1.14
N SER A 94 3.87 8.71 0.21
CA SER A 94 4.11 9.18 -1.16
C SER A 94 2.84 9.61 -1.87
N ILE A 95 1.70 8.95 -1.65
CA ILE A 95 0.45 9.28 -2.35
C ILE A 95 -0.11 10.65 -1.95
N PHE A 96 0.21 11.11 -0.74
CA PHE A 96 -0.17 12.43 -0.26
C PHE A 96 0.77 13.51 -0.79
N ARG A 97 2.01 13.14 -1.17
CA ARG A 97 3.02 14.07 -1.68
C ARG A 97 2.95 14.25 -3.19
N ILE A 98 2.67 13.18 -3.93
CA ILE A 98 2.67 13.16 -5.39
C ILE A 98 1.82 14.29 -6.02
N PRO A 99 0.61 14.64 -5.52
CA PRO A 99 -0.16 15.78 -6.04
C PRO A 99 0.53 17.15 -5.93
N HIS A 100 1.52 17.30 -5.04
CA HIS A 100 2.33 18.51 -4.91
C HIS A 100 3.56 18.51 -5.83
N MET A 101 3.89 17.38 -6.45
CA MET A 101 5.06 17.20 -7.32
C MET A 101 4.68 17.11 -8.80
N GLN A 102 3.49 16.60 -9.10
CA GLN A 102 2.99 16.40 -10.46
C GLN A 102 1.46 16.40 -10.51
N LYS A 103 0.88 16.49 -11.71
CA LYS A 103 -0.56 16.36 -11.90
C LYS A 103 -0.99 14.90 -11.73
N THR A 104 -2.00 14.66 -10.90
CA THR A 104 -2.46 13.30 -10.54
C THR A 104 -3.98 13.17 -10.69
N PRO A 105 -4.55 13.26 -11.92
CA PRO A 105 -6.00 13.34 -12.09
C PRO A 105 -6.76 12.07 -11.67
N GLN A 106 -6.07 10.94 -11.47
CA GLN A 106 -6.69 9.67 -11.12
C GLN A 106 -6.91 9.48 -9.61
N LEU A 107 -6.28 10.27 -8.75
CA LEU A 107 -6.21 10.00 -7.30
C LEU A 107 -6.26 11.30 -6.48
N ASP A 108 -7.32 11.46 -5.68
CA ASP A 108 -7.38 12.41 -4.58
C ASP A 108 -7.28 11.62 -3.26
N ALA A 109 -6.06 11.50 -2.72
CA ALA A 109 -5.82 10.71 -1.52
C ALA A 109 -6.73 11.15 -0.36
N LEU A 110 -7.02 12.45 -0.22
CA LEU A 110 -7.79 12.97 0.92
C LEU A 110 -9.29 12.63 0.84
N ARG A 111 -9.82 12.37 -0.35
CA ARG A 111 -11.27 12.20 -0.58
C ARG A 111 -11.66 10.81 -1.07
N ASP A 112 -10.75 10.11 -1.75
CA ASP A 112 -11.07 8.83 -2.40
C ASP A 112 -11.11 7.64 -1.42
N PHE A 113 -10.67 7.80 -0.17
CA PHE A 113 -10.51 6.68 0.78
C PHE A 113 -11.04 6.98 2.19
N THR A 114 -11.56 5.92 2.83
CA THR A 114 -11.85 5.91 4.27
C THR A 114 -10.63 5.37 5.03
N TYR A 115 -10.03 6.20 5.88
CA TYR A 115 -8.88 5.83 6.70
C TYR A 115 -9.31 5.08 7.96
N ILE A 116 -8.67 3.93 8.22
CA ILE A 116 -9.02 3.05 9.34
C ILE A 116 -8.05 3.26 10.51
N ILE A 117 -6.75 3.04 10.28
CA ILE A 117 -5.70 3.15 11.30
C ILE A 117 -4.37 3.59 10.69
N ASN A 118 -3.53 4.24 11.51
CA ASN A 118 -2.11 4.36 11.22
C ASN A 118 -1.39 3.12 11.79
N MET A 119 -0.66 2.39 10.95
CA MET A 119 -0.03 1.12 11.35
C MET A 119 1.32 1.34 12.04
N THR A 120 2.27 1.96 11.34
CA THR A 120 3.65 2.09 11.82
C THR A 120 4.29 3.38 11.30
N GLY A 121 5.22 3.93 12.08
CA GLY A 121 6.25 4.84 11.57
C GLY A 121 7.40 4.06 10.92
N TYR A 122 8.13 4.71 10.01
CA TYR A 122 9.36 4.15 9.44
C TYR A 122 10.56 4.95 9.93
N THR A 123 11.58 4.25 10.43
CA THR A 123 12.92 4.81 10.64
C THR A 123 13.78 4.40 9.46
N PHE A 124 14.33 5.37 8.75
CA PHE A 124 15.23 5.13 7.62
C PHE A 124 16.69 5.30 8.04
N GLY A 125 17.58 4.53 7.42
CA GLY A 125 19.02 4.64 7.57
C GLY A 125 19.72 4.66 6.21
N LEU A 126 20.91 5.26 6.17
CA LEU A 126 21.81 5.14 5.03
C LEU A 126 22.62 3.85 5.20
N VAL A 127 22.59 3.00 4.17
CA VAL A 127 23.36 1.75 4.14
C VAL A 127 24.13 1.70 2.82
N VAL A 128 25.30 1.05 2.86
CA VAL A 128 26.16 0.84 1.70
C VAL A 128 26.48 -0.65 1.59
N PRO A 129 26.85 -1.15 0.39
CA PRO A 129 27.33 -2.52 0.24
C PRO A 129 28.52 -2.81 1.17
N ALA A 130 28.66 -4.04 1.65
CA ALA A 130 29.77 -4.41 2.55
C ALA A 130 31.17 -4.19 1.94
N SER A 131 31.26 -4.27 0.61
CA SER A 131 32.46 -3.98 -0.19
C SER A 131 32.75 -2.50 -0.38
N ALA A 132 31.85 -1.60 0.04
CA ALA A 132 32.04 -0.17 -0.12
C ALA A 132 33.25 0.34 0.71
N PRO A 133 33.99 1.32 0.18
CA PRO A 133 35.21 1.81 0.82
C PRO A 133 34.93 2.65 2.08
N TRP A 134 33.71 3.18 2.21
CA TRP A 134 33.33 4.09 3.28
C TRP A 134 32.92 3.32 4.54
N LYS A 135 33.56 3.65 5.67
CA LYS A 135 33.23 3.16 7.02
C LYS A 135 32.53 4.22 7.86
N THR A 136 32.58 5.48 7.43
CA THR A 136 31.90 6.60 8.08
C THR A 136 31.11 7.43 7.08
N LEU A 137 30.09 8.14 7.57
CA LEU A 137 29.33 9.09 6.75
C LEU A 137 30.22 10.22 6.21
N LYS A 138 31.26 10.60 6.97
CA LYS A 138 32.23 11.62 6.56
C LYS A 138 33.01 11.18 5.32
N GLU A 139 33.53 9.96 5.31
CA GLU A 139 34.24 9.39 4.16
C GLU A 139 33.35 9.33 2.91
N PHE A 140 32.08 8.93 3.09
CA PHE A 140 31.10 8.93 2.01
C PHE A 140 30.91 10.34 1.42
N VAL A 141 30.71 11.36 2.26
CA VAL A 141 30.51 12.75 1.80
C VAL A 141 31.77 13.29 1.13
N GLU A 142 32.96 13.03 1.66
CA GLU A 142 34.23 13.48 1.07
C GLU A 142 34.46 12.88 -0.32
N ASP A 143 34.16 11.59 -0.49
CA ASP A 143 34.26 10.95 -1.80
C ASP A 143 33.20 11.46 -2.78
N ALA A 144 31.95 11.62 -2.33
CA ALA A 144 30.88 12.20 -3.14
C ALA A 144 31.20 13.62 -3.64
N LYS A 145 31.91 14.44 -2.83
CA LYS A 145 32.39 15.77 -3.24
C LYS A 145 33.48 15.69 -4.30
N LYS A 146 34.40 14.73 -4.20
CA LYS A 146 35.47 14.52 -5.19
C LYS A 146 34.93 13.95 -6.50
N ASN A 147 33.83 13.20 -6.43
CA ASN A 147 33.26 12.44 -7.53
C ASN A 147 31.76 12.76 -7.76
N PRO A 148 31.40 14.02 -8.08
CA PRO A 148 30.01 14.45 -8.17
C PRO A 148 29.25 13.65 -9.24
N GLY A 149 28.14 13.02 -8.83
CA GLY A 149 27.25 12.23 -9.69
C GLY A 149 27.73 10.83 -10.04
N LYS A 150 28.91 10.40 -9.56
CA LYS A 150 29.40 9.03 -9.81
C LYS A 150 28.85 8.00 -8.82
N ILE A 151 28.45 8.44 -7.63
CA ILE A 151 27.87 7.55 -6.63
C ILE A 151 26.37 7.43 -6.92
N GLU A 152 25.95 6.19 -7.19
CA GLU A 152 24.56 5.82 -7.37
C GLU A 152 23.93 5.47 -6.02
N TYR A 153 22.64 5.78 -5.86
CA TYR A 153 21.87 5.37 -4.69
C TYR A 153 20.50 4.80 -5.10
N GLY A 154 20.09 3.74 -4.40
CA GLY A 154 18.79 3.10 -4.57
C GLY A 154 17.70 3.76 -3.73
N SER A 155 16.46 3.68 -4.19
CA SER A 155 15.27 4.01 -3.36
C SER A 155 14.09 3.13 -3.75
N THR A 156 12.99 3.23 -2.99
CA THR A 156 11.70 2.58 -3.33
C THR A 156 10.87 3.32 -4.38
N GLY A 157 11.49 4.23 -5.14
CA GLY A 157 10.91 4.95 -6.26
C GLY A 157 10.95 6.48 -6.08
N SER A 158 10.80 7.21 -7.18
CA SER A 158 10.77 8.67 -7.18
C SER A 158 9.59 9.20 -6.36
N GLY A 159 9.84 10.25 -5.57
CA GLY A 159 8.85 10.88 -4.68
C GLY A 159 8.55 10.10 -3.38
N THR A 160 9.17 8.93 -3.18
CA THR A 160 9.08 8.20 -1.90
C THR A 160 9.92 8.84 -0.81
N THR A 161 9.68 8.48 0.45
CA THR A 161 10.47 9.00 1.57
C THR A 161 11.97 8.71 1.45
N PRO A 162 12.43 7.51 1.07
CA PRO A 162 13.86 7.27 0.87
C PRO A 162 14.49 8.18 -0.20
N HIS A 163 13.79 8.40 -1.32
CA HIS A 163 14.26 9.32 -2.36
C HIS A 163 14.41 10.74 -1.82
N LEU A 164 13.35 11.30 -1.22
CA LEU A 164 13.38 12.67 -0.72
C LEU A 164 14.36 12.86 0.44
N ALA A 165 14.56 11.84 1.28
CA ALA A 165 15.53 11.89 2.37
C ALA A 165 16.98 11.98 1.85
N ILE A 166 17.31 11.24 0.79
CA ILE A 166 18.63 11.33 0.17
C ILE A 166 18.81 12.65 -0.58
N GLU A 167 17.79 13.13 -1.31
CA GLU A 167 17.85 14.44 -1.96
C GLU A 167 18.06 15.57 -0.93
N GLU A 168 17.34 15.55 0.18
CA GLU A 168 17.50 16.52 1.27
C GLU A 168 18.90 16.43 1.91
N PHE A 169 19.38 15.20 2.16
CA PHE A 169 20.73 14.96 2.67
C PHE A 169 21.80 15.46 1.70
N ALA A 170 21.68 15.15 0.41
CA ALA A 170 22.63 15.54 -0.62
C ALA A 170 22.70 17.07 -0.76
N ALA A 171 21.55 17.74 -0.74
CA ALA A 171 21.47 19.20 -0.74
C ALA A 171 22.17 19.81 0.49
N LYS A 172 21.89 19.28 1.70
CA LYS A 172 22.52 19.75 2.95
C LYS A 172 24.04 19.48 3.00
N ALA A 173 24.49 18.36 2.45
CA ALA A 173 25.90 17.98 2.42
C ALA A 173 26.69 18.64 1.27
N GLY A 174 26.00 19.27 0.31
CA GLY A 174 26.59 19.86 -0.88
C GLY A 174 27.21 18.80 -1.80
N ILE A 175 26.54 17.67 -1.99
CA ILE A 175 26.99 16.56 -2.83
C ILE A 175 25.99 16.27 -3.94
N LYS A 176 26.46 15.65 -5.02
CA LYS A 176 25.63 15.19 -6.13
C LYS A 176 25.68 13.68 -6.22
N LEU A 177 24.53 13.03 -6.18
CA LEU A 177 24.36 11.59 -6.29
C LEU A 177 23.46 11.28 -7.50
N THR A 178 23.54 10.05 -8.01
CA THR A 178 22.69 9.57 -9.11
C THR A 178 21.62 8.64 -8.56
N HIS A 179 20.35 8.99 -8.78
CA HIS A 179 19.21 8.23 -8.27
C HIS A 179 18.87 7.03 -9.16
N VAL A 180 18.74 5.85 -8.56
CA VAL A 180 18.27 4.63 -9.21
C VAL A 180 16.98 4.14 -8.53
N PRO A 181 15.80 4.34 -9.15
CA PRO A 181 14.53 3.95 -8.55
C PRO A 181 14.23 2.45 -8.72
N PHE A 182 13.88 1.78 -7.62
CA PHE A 182 13.39 0.39 -7.59
C PHE A 182 11.91 0.34 -7.19
N LYS A 183 11.25 -0.79 -7.43
CA LYS A 183 9.83 -0.96 -7.04
C LYS A 183 9.65 -1.08 -5.52
N GLY A 184 10.70 -1.44 -4.79
CA GLY A 184 10.73 -1.46 -3.32
C GLY A 184 12.06 -1.99 -2.77
N SER A 185 12.18 -2.05 -1.45
CA SER A 185 13.45 -2.38 -0.78
C SER A 185 13.93 -3.81 -1.05
N ALA A 186 13.02 -4.76 -1.26
CA ALA A 186 13.39 -6.14 -1.59
C ALA A 186 14.22 -6.18 -2.89
N ASP A 187 13.72 -5.57 -3.96
CA ASP A 187 14.42 -5.47 -5.25
C ASP A 187 15.72 -4.64 -5.18
N MET A 188 15.82 -3.71 -4.23
CA MET A 188 16.98 -2.82 -4.07
C MET A 188 18.12 -3.47 -3.28
N MET A 189 17.81 -4.41 -2.38
CA MET A 189 18.75 -4.98 -1.41
C MET A 189 19.18 -6.42 -1.74
N THR A 190 18.80 -6.92 -2.92
CA THR A 190 19.30 -8.18 -3.50
C THR A 190 20.68 -8.00 -4.08
#